data_AF-A0A954P8W7-F1
#
_entry.id   AF-A0A954P8W7-F1
#
_cell.length_a   1.000
_cell.length_b   1.000
_cell.length_c   1.000
_cell.angle_alpha   90.00
_cell.angle_beta   90.00
_cell.angle_gamma   90.00
#
_symmetry.space_group_name_H-M   'P 1'
#
loop_
_entity.id
_entity.type
_entity.pdbx_description
1 polymer ?
#
loop_
_entity_poly.entity_id
_entity_poly.type
_entity_poly.pdbx_seq_one_letter_code
_entity_poly.pdbx_strand_id
1 'polypeptide(L)'
;MHEAMMGVLRFWLDRGVDGFRIDVLWHIFKDVGLRDNPINDDWTPNRTQRDRLIQLYSTNQPEAHEIAAEFRALADSTVGDRSDGLWNSCHRLSTRIDARTDSTWHHRFPSRQP
;
A
#
# COMPACT_ATOMS: atom_id res chain seq x y z
N MET A 1 16.72 6.97 1.26
CA MET A 1 16.04 5.65 1.41
C MET A 1 15.05 5.42 0.28
N HIS A 2 14.10 6.34 0.06
CA HIS A 2 13.11 6.27 -1.03
C HIS A 2 13.74 5.94 -2.41
N GLU A 3 14.71 6.72 -2.86
CA GLU A 3 15.43 6.51 -4.13
C GLU A 3 16.05 5.11 -4.27
N ALA A 4 16.61 4.56 -3.19
CA ALA A 4 17.21 3.23 -3.21
C ALA A 4 16.14 2.14 -3.44
N MET A 5 14.96 2.28 -2.84
CA MET A 5 13.84 1.36 -3.07
C MET A 5 13.32 1.46 -4.51
N MET A 6 13.19 2.68 -5.04
CA MET A 6 12.81 2.91 -6.44
C MET A 6 13.81 2.32 -7.42
N GLY A 7 15.11 2.41 -7.11
CA GLY A 7 16.17 1.77 -7.89
C GLY A 7 16.05 0.25 -7.93
N VAL A 8 15.72 -0.39 -6.81
CA VAL A 8 15.50 -1.85 -6.74
C VAL A 8 14.28 -2.27 -7.56
N LEU A 9 13.17 -1.53 -7.46
CA LEU A 9 11.97 -1.81 -8.26
C LEU A 9 12.27 -1.70 -9.76
N ARG A 10 12.97 -0.64 -10.17
CA ARG A 10 13.38 -0.43 -11.57
C ARG A 10 14.28 -1.55 -12.08
N PHE A 11 15.30 -1.93 -11.30
CA PHE A 11 16.24 -3.00 -11.65
C PHE A 11 15.56 -4.32 -12.03
N TRP A 12 14.47 -4.65 -11.33
CA TRP A 12 13.68 -5.86 -11.57
C TRP A 12 12.69 -5.69 -12.72
N LEU A 13 12.06 -4.52 -12.85
CA LEU A 13 11.21 -4.21 -14.00
C LEU A 13 12.00 -4.24 -15.31
N ASP A 14 13.23 -3.72 -15.32
CA ASP A 14 14.13 -3.74 -16.49
C ASP A 14 14.47 -5.17 -16.93
N ARG A 15 14.42 -6.14 -16.01
CA ARG A 15 14.65 -7.58 -16.28
C ARG A 15 13.43 -8.33 -16.79
N GLY A 16 12.30 -7.66 -16.96
CA GLY A 16 11.07 -8.25 -17.51
C GLY A 16 10.15 -8.86 -16.45
N VAL A 17 10.24 -8.43 -15.19
CA VAL A 17 9.21 -8.73 -14.19
C VAL A 17 7.93 -7.95 -14.53
N ASP A 18 6.79 -8.63 -14.56
CA ASP A 18 5.51 -8.06 -15.00
C ASP A 18 4.82 -7.17 -13.96
N GLY A 19 5.28 -7.20 -12.71
CA GLY A 19 4.75 -6.36 -11.63
C GLY A 19 5.11 -6.87 -10.25
N PHE A 20 4.75 -6.10 -9.23
CA PHE A 20 5.00 -6.44 -7.83
C PHE A 20 3.70 -6.53 -7.03
N ARG A 21 3.69 -7.48 -6.09
CA ARG A 21 2.78 -7.46 -4.96
C ARG A 21 3.52 -6.83 -3.78
N ILE A 22 3.03 -5.68 -3.31
CA ILE A 22 3.63 -4.96 -2.20
C ILE A 22 3.00 -5.44 -0.89
N ASP A 23 3.82 -6.04 -0.02
CA ASP A 23 3.35 -6.45 1.30
C ASP A 23 3.28 -5.27 2.26
N VAL A 24 2.25 -5.25 3.10
CA VAL A 24 2.09 -4.31 4.21
C VAL A 24 2.24 -2.82 3.84
N LEU A 25 1.83 -2.41 2.63
CA LEU A 25 1.92 -1.02 2.15
C LEU A 25 1.36 0.00 3.16
N TRP A 26 0.25 -0.33 3.81
CA TRP A 26 -0.39 0.48 4.85
C TRP A 26 0.45 0.70 6.13
N HIS A 27 1.58 0.03 6.30
CA HIS A 27 2.53 0.25 7.41
C HIS A 27 3.78 1.04 7.01
N ILE A 28 3.89 1.47 5.75
CA ILE A 28 5.12 2.05 5.20
C ILE A 28 5.53 3.36 5.87
N PHE A 29 4.56 4.13 6.38
CA PHE A 29 4.80 5.34 7.16
C PHE A 29 4.29 5.20 8.60
N LYS A 30 4.98 5.90 9.49
CA LYS A 30 4.61 6.12 10.88
C LYS A 30 4.43 7.62 11.09
N ASP A 31 3.58 7.98 12.03
CA ASP A 31 3.41 9.38 12.44
C ASP A 31 4.76 10.00 12.83
N VAL A 32 5.05 11.17 12.26
CA VAL A 32 6.31 11.89 12.49
C VAL A 32 6.48 12.27 13.97
N GLY A 33 5.37 12.56 14.65
CA GLY A 33 5.35 12.87 16.08
C GLY A 33 5.45 11.66 17.00
N LEU A 34 5.46 10.44 16.44
CA LEU A 34 5.48 9.17 17.18
C LEU A 34 4.44 9.14 18.31
N ARG A 35 3.26 9.70 18.05
CA ARG A 35 2.19 9.79 19.03
C ARG A 35 1.68 8.39 19.42
N ASP A 36 1.32 8.25 20.68
CA ASP A 36 0.71 7.02 21.18
C ASP A 36 -0.66 6.78 20.54
N ASN A 37 -0.89 5.53 20.15
CA ASN A 37 -2.18 5.10 19.64
C ASN A 37 -3.23 5.08 20.75
N PRO A 38 -4.45 5.57 20.50
CA PRO A 38 -5.51 5.54 21.50
C PRO A 38 -5.97 4.10 21.79
N ILE A 39 -6.46 3.89 23.01
CA ILE A 39 -7.04 2.60 23.43
C ILE A 39 -8.33 2.35 22.64
N ASN A 40 -8.56 1.09 22.28
CA ASN A 40 -9.77 0.64 21.62
C ASN A 40 -10.78 0.14 22.65
N ASP A 41 -11.82 0.93 22.90
CA ASP A 41 -12.88 0.58 23.86
C ASP A 41 -13.75 -0.60 23.38
N ASP A 42 -13.78 -0.88 22.08
CA ASP A 42 -14.52 -2.01 21.48
C ASP A 42 -13.70 -3.32 21.46
N TRP A 43 -12.58 -3.37 22.18
CA TRP A 43 -11.73 -4.56 22.20
C TRP A 43 -12.34 -5.67 23.05
N THR A 44 -12.42 -6.86 22.45
CA THR A 44 -12.92 -8.08 23.09
C THR A 44 -11.85 -9.18 23.03
N PRO A 45 -11.83 -10.16 23.97
CA PRO A 45 -10.81 -11.22 24.00
C PRO A 45 -10.74 -12.12 22.76
N ASN A 46 -11.78 -12.11 21.91
CA ASN A 46 -11.78 -12.80 20.61
C ASN A 46 -11.06 -12.02 19.49
N ARG A 47 -10.54 -10.82 19.77
CA ARG A 47 -9.74 -10.01 18.84
C ARG A 47 -8.25 -10.16 19.13
N THR A 48 -7.42 -9.78 18.16
CA THR A 48 -5.97 -9.83 18.32
C THR A 48 -5.51 -8.82 19.37
N GLN A 49 -4.36 -9.06 20.01
CA GLN A 49 -3.80 -8.09 20.97
C GLN A 49 -3.48 -6.74 20.33
N ARG A 50 -3.12 -6.73 19.04
CA ARG A 50 -2.88 -5.49 18.27
C ARG A 50 -4.11 -4.59 18.26
N ASP A 51 -5.30 -5.19 18.21
CA ASP A 51 -6.57 -4.45 18.15
C ASP A 51 -6.95 -3.82 19.49
N ARG A 52 -6.16 -3.99 20.56
CA ARG A 52 -6.32 -3.26 21.84
C ARG A 52 -6.10 -1.76 21.68
N LEU A 53 -5.32 -1.37 20.66
CA LEU A 53 -5.06 0.02 20.31
C LEU A 53 -5.58 0.29 18.90
N ILE A 54 -6.24 1.42 18.73
CA ILE A 54 -6.64 1.92 17.41
C ILE A 54 -5.37 2.37 16.69
N GLN A 55 -5.05 1.75 15.56
CA GLN A 55 -3.79 1.94 14.83
C GLN A 55 -3.75 3.25 14.02
N LEU A 56 -4.09 4.37 14.66
CA LEU A 56 -4.32 5.65 14.01
C LEU A 56 -3.02 6.36 13.58
N TYR A 57 -1.98 6.27 14.38
CA TYR A 57 -0.69 6.93 14.15
C TYR A 57 0.39 5.96 13.64
N SER A 58 0.19 4.66 13.91
CA SER A 58 1.12 3.62 13.48
C SER A 58 0.88 3.13 12.05
N THR A 59 -0.30 3.39 11.47
CA THR A 59 -0.68 2.80 10.18
C THR A 59 -1.52 3.77 9.34
N ASN A 60 -1.64 3.47 8.05
CA ASN A 60 -2.51 4.17 7.09
C ASN A 60 -2.33 5.70 7.08
N GLN A 61 -1.08 6.15 7.16
CA GLN A 61 -0.77 7.57 7.00
C GLN A 61 -1.00 7.99 5.53
N PRO A 62 -1.46 9.23 5.28
CA PRO A 62 -1.81 9.69 3.92
C PRO A 62 -0.66 9.57 2.92
N GLU A 63 0.58 9.75 3.37
CA GLU A 63 1.81 9.64 2.57
C GLU A 63 1.99 8.23 1.97
N ALA A 64 1.36 7.19 2.55
CA ALA A 64 1.40 5.84 2.00
C ALA A 64 0.73 5.77 0.61
N HIS A 65 -0.29 6.60 0.37
CA HIS A 65 -0.97 6.67 -0.92
C HIS A 65 -0.10 7.35 -1.98
N GLU A 66 0.70 8.34 -1.60
CA GLU A 66 1.63 9.03 -2.50
C GLU A 66 2.70 8.06 -3.00
N ILE A 67 3.33 7.30 -2.10
CA ILE A 67 4.30 6.26 -2.47
C ILE A 67 3.67 5.16 -3.34
N ALA A 68 2.43 4.78 -3.06
CA ALA A 68 1.71 3.81 -3.90
C ALA A 68 1.53 4.34 -5.34
N ALA A 69 1.23 5.63 -5.49
CA ALA A 69 1.09 6.28 -6.79
C ALA A 69 2.44 6.34 -7.54
N GLU A 70 3.54 6.61 -6.84
CA GLU A 70 4.88 6.61 -7.43
C GLU A 70 5.32 5.22 -7.90
N PHE A 71 5.06 4.18 -7.10
CA PHE A 71 5.31 2.80 -7.52
C PHE A 71 4.49 2.42 -8.76
N ARG A 72 3.26 2.90 -8.85
CA ARG A 72 2.41 2.68 -10.02
C ARG A 72 2.95 3.39 -11.26
N ALA A 73 3.33 4.67 -11.11
CA ALA A 73 3.92 5.45 -12.20
C ALA A 73 5.22 4.82 -12.72
N LEU A 74 6.06 4.28 -11.83
CA LEU A 74 7.27 3.55 -12.21
C LEU A 74 6.93 2.31 -13.07
N ALA A 75 5.99 1.48 -12.61
CA ALA A 75 5.56 0.30 -13.37
C ALA A 75 5.04 0.68 -14.76
N ASP A 76 4.18 1.69 -14.84
CA ASP A 76 3.61 2.15 -16.12
C ASP A 76 4.68 2.69 -17.08
N SER A 77 5.71 3.37 -16.57
CA SER A 77 6.82 3.87 -17.39
C SER A 77 7.63 2.76 -18.07
N THR A 78 7.75 1.58 -17.43
CA THR A 78 8.50 0.44 -17.97
C THR A 78 7.68 -0.45 -18.92
N VAL A 79 6.36 -0.37 -18.85
CA VAL A 79 5.44 -1.07 -19.77
C VAL A 79 5.30 -0.30 -21.09
N GLY A 80 5.30 1.04 -21.04
CA GLY A 80 5.22 1.89 -22.23
C GLY A 80 6.42 1.74 -23.18
N ASP A 81 7.60 1.36 -22.68
CA ASP A 81 8.82 1.15 -23.48
C ASP A 81 8.84 -0.24 -24.16
N ARG A 82 7.96 -1.16 -23.77
CA ARG A 82 7.90 -2.55 -24.27
C ARG A 82 6.78 -2.78 -25.28
N SER A 83 6.35 -1.76 -26.02
CA SER A 83 5.27 -1.85 -27.01
C SER A 83 5.65 -2.63 -28.28
N ASP A 84 6.13 -3.86 -28.16
CA ASP A 84 6.13 -4.85 -29.23
C ASP A 84 4.82 -5.63 -29.15
N GLY A 85 3.80 -5.15 -29.87
CA GLY A 85 2.63 -5.80 -30.50
C GLY A 85 1.82 -6.95 -29.84
N LEU A 86 2.35 -7.69 -28.87
CA LEU A 86 1.74 -8.89 -28.27
C LEU A 86 1.20 -8.64 -26.85
N TRP A 87 1.61 -7.55 -26.18
CA TRP A 87 1.25 -7.25 -24.79
C TRP A 87 -0.15 -6.64 -24.58
N ASN A 88 -0.80 -6.16 -25.64
CA ASN A 88 -2.15 -5.58 -25.55
C ASN A 88 -3.24 -6.61 -25.17
N SER A 89 -2.93 -7.91 -25.15
CA SER A 89 -3.86 -8.96 -24.72
C SER A 89 -3.81 -9.24 -23.20
N CYS A 90 -2.74 -8.84 -22.50
CA CYS A 90 -2.59 -9.07 -21.06
C CYS A 90 -3.21 -7.95 -20.19
N HIS A 91 -4.10 -7.13 -20.76
CA HIS A 91 -4.73 -5.99 -20.08
C HIS A 91 -5.76 -6.38 -19.00
N ARG A 92 -5.76 -7.64 -18.53
CA ARG A 92 -6.73 -8.16 -17.55
C ARG A 92 -6.11 -9.12 -16.54
N LEU A 93 -4.94 -8.79 -15.99
CA LEU A 93 -4.42 -9.47 -14.79
C LEU A 93 -4.03 -8.45 -13.72
N SER A 94 -5.06 -8.00 -13.00
CA SER A 94 -5.08 -7.65 -11.59
C SER A 94 -3.74 -7.14 -10.99
N THR A 95 -3.46 -5.86 -11.14
CA THR A 95 -2.75 -5.10 -10.10
C THR A 95 -3.70 -4.97 -8.90
N ARG A 96 -3.86 -6.04 -8.12
CA ARG A 96 -4.33 -5.93 -6.74
C ARG A 96 -3.20 -5.28 -5.94
N ILE A 97 -3.09 -3.96 -6.06
CA ILE A 97 -2.70 -3.17 -4.90
C ILE A 97 -3.92 -3.29 -3.98
N ASP A 98 -3.94 -4.33 -3.15
CA ASP A 98 -4.95 -4.50 -2.11
C ASP A 98 -4.66 -3.48 -1.00
N ALA A 99 -4.79 -2.20 -1.35
CA ALA A 99 -5.23 -1.20 -0.40
C ALA A 99 -6.70 -1.52 -0.17
N ARG A 100 -6.98 -2.35 0.85
CA ARG A 100 -8.32 -2.75 1.28
C ARG A 100 -9.32 -1.59 1.23
N THR A 101 -10.04 -1.48 0.11
CA THR A 101 -11.22 -0.61 -0.09
C THR A 101 -12.51 -1.41 0.04
N ASP A 102 -12.47 -2.56 0.73
CA ASP A 102 -13.65 -3.37 1.01
C ASP A 102 -14.58 -2.64 1.99
N SER A 103 -15.85 -2.50 1.62
CA SER A 103 -16.88 -1.74 2.34
C SER A 103 -17.18 -2.28 3.74
N THR A 104 -16.68 -3.49 4.05
CA THR A 104 -16.69 -4.08 5.40
C THR A 104 -15.78 -3.35 6.40
N TRP A 105 -14.83 -2.53 5.95
CA TRP A 105 -13.86 -1.83 6.80
C TRP A 105 -14.36 -0.55 7.46
N HIS A 106 -15.24 0.20 6.80
CA HIS A 106 -15.80 1.43 7.38
C HIS A 106 -16.58 1.19 8.68
N HIS A 107 -17.06 -0.04 8.90
CA HIS A 107 -17.68 -0.46 10.15
C HIS A 107 -16.68 -0.79 11.27
N ARG A 108 -15.40 -1.02 10.97
CA ARG A 108 -14.41 -1.53 11.93
C ARG A 108 -13.40 -0.48 12.40
N PHE A 109 -13.11 0.52 11.57
CA PHE A 109 -12.21 1.61 11.91
C PHE A 109 -12.73 2.89 11.25
N PRO A 110 -13.22 3.88 12.03
CA PRO A 110 -13.72 5.12 11.47
C PRO A 110 -12.58 5.82 10.73
N SER A 111 -12.89 6.33 9.53
CA SER A 111 -11.99 7.22 8.81
C SER A 111 -11.64 8.40 9.71
N ARG A 112 -10.37 8.82 9.65
CA ARG A 112 -9.91 10.06 10.27
C ARG A 112 -10.71 11.20 9.63
N GLN A 113 -11.76 11.66 10.32
CA GLN A 113 -12.46 12.88 9.95
C GLN A 113 -11.47 14.06 10.14
N PRO A 114 -11.53 15.08 9.27
CA PRO A 114 -10.57 16.19 9.26
C PRO A 114 -10.50 16.94 10.59
#